data_AF-A0AAJ0UM19-F1
#
_entry.id   AF-A0AAJ0UM19-F1
#
_cell.length_a   1.000
_cell.length_b   1.000
_cell.length_c   1.000
_cell.angle_alpha   90.00
_cell.angle_beta   90.00
_cell.angle_gamma   90.00
#
_symmetry.space_group_name_H-M   'P 1'
#
loop_
_entity.id
_entity.type
_entity.pdbx_description
1 polymer ?
#
loop_
_entity_poly.entity_id
_entity_poly.type
_entity_poly.pdbx_seq_one_letter_code
_entity_poly.pdbx_strand_id
1 'polypeptide(L)'
;MVIYHLFRSLKPKSSLSLRICRDFDGKEHDIESNLRYFLGEKLGCNLESISFMKLEHSNAHRYAYLMRKDEKNKLKTYAKIELQEIEEFISKK
;
A
#
# COMPACT_ATOMS: atom_id res chain seq x y z
N MET A 1 -7.48 1.81 -4.10
CA MET A 1 -7.58 3.10 -4.84
C MET A 1 -6.43 4.07 -4.56
N VAL A 2 -5.85 4.13 -3.36
CA VAL A 2 -4.72 5.04 -3.02
C VAL A 2 -3.48 4.85 -3.92
N ILE A 3 -3.08 3.60 -4.21
CA ILE A 3 -1.91 3.31 -5.05
C ILE A 3 -2.06 3.90 -6.46
N TYR A 4 -3.24 3.77 -7.07
CA TYR A 4 -3.51 4.36 -8.39
C TYR A 4 -3.28 5.88 -8.39
N HIS A 5 -3.80 6.58 -7.38
CA HIS A 5 -3.64 8.04 -7.28
C HIS A 5 -2.18 8.45 -7.06
N LEU A 6 -1.43 7.70 -6.25
CA LEU A 6 0.00 7.93 -6.04
C LEU A 6 0.78 7.87 -7.37
N PHE A 7 0.60 6.79 -8.13
CA PHE A 7 1.32 6.59 -9.39
C PHE A 7 0.87 7.55 -10.49
N ARG A 8 -0.42 7.92 -10.51
CA ARG A 8 -0.94 8.97 -11.41
C ARG A 8 -0.25 10.30 -11.18
N SER A 9 0.02 10.67 -9.93
CA SER A 9 0.71 11.92 -9.58
C SER A 9 2.20 11.86 -9.87
N LEU A 10 2.84 10.72 -9.61
CA LEU A 10 4.29 10.53 -9.86
C LEU A 10 4.65 10.51 -11.35
N LYS A 11 3.70 10.17 -12.23
CA LYS A 11 3.90 10.07 -13.69
C LYS A 11 5.21 9.35 -14.06
N PRO A 12 5.40 8.09 -13.62
CA PRO A 12 6.61 7.35 -13.93
C PRO A 12 6.78 7.23 -15.45
N LYS A 13 7.95 7.65 -15.94
CA LYS A 13 8.25 7.73 -17.38
C LYS A 13 8.87 6.45 -17.95
N SER A 14 9.19 5.48 -17.11
CA SER A 14 9.95 4.28 -17.45
C SER A 14 9.23 3.02 -16.97
N SER A 15 9.77 1.87 -17.37
CA SER A 15 9.43 0.60 -16.75
C SER A 15 9.52 0.66 -15.22
N LEU A 16 8.58 -0.02 -14.57
CA LEU A 16 8.45 -0.11 -13.12
C LEU A 16 8.69 -1.54 -12.66
N SER A 17 9.55 -1.67 -11.67
CA SER A 17 9.70 -2.88 -10.88
C SER A 17 9.29 -2.59 -9.44
N LEU A 18 8.33 -3.36 -8.92
CA LEU A 18 7.77 -3.16 -7.59
C LEU A 18 8.32 -4.21 -6.62
N ARG A 19 8.75 -3.74 -5.46
CA ARG A 19 9.08 -4.57 -4.29
C ARG A 19 8.05 -4.30 -3.22
N ILE A 20 7.21 -5.29 -2.95
CA ILE A 20 6.07 -5.19 -2.04
C ILE A 20 6.39 -5.99 -0.79
N CYS A 21 6.06 -5.44 0.36
CA CYS A 21 6.22 -6.16 1.61
C CYS A 21 5.22 -7.33 1.70
N ARG A 22 5.71 -8.53 2.00
CA ARG A 22 4.89 -9.75 2.20
C ARG A 22 4.20 -9.80 3.57
N ASP A 23 3.80 -8.66 4.11
CA ASP A 23 3.09 -8.61 5.39
C ASP A 23 1.60 -9.00 5.27
N PHE A 24 1.10 -9.12 4.03
CA PHE A 24 -0.27 -9.52 3.67
C PHE A 24 -0.34 -10.99 3.25
N ASP A 25 0.09 -11.87 4.14
CA ASP A 25 0.14 -13.32 3.92
C ASP A 25 -1.16 -13.87 3.30
N GLY A 26 -1.07 -14.49 2.13
CA GLY A 26 -2.18 -15.10 1.39
C GLY A 26 -2.97 -14.16 0.46
N LYS A 27 -2.54 -12.90 0.29
CA LYS A 27 -3.18 -11.91 -0.59
C LYS A 27 -2.31 -11.44 -1.75
N GLU A 28 -1.16 -12.06 -1.96
CA GLU A 28 -0.18 -11.67 -2.97
C GLU A 28 -0.79 -11.68 -4.38
N HIS A 29 -1.56 -12.71 -4.72
CA HIS A 29 -2.20 -12.81 -6.03
C HIS A 29 -3.24 -11.71 -6.26
N ASP A 30 -4.10 -11.44 -5.26
CA ASP A 30 -5.10 -10.36 -5.32
C ASP A 30 -4.40 -9.00 -5.49
N ILE A 31 -3.31 -8.77 -4.76
CA ILE A 31 -2.52 -7.54 -4.83
C ILE A 31 -1.88 -7.40 -6.22
N GLU A 32 -1.25 -8.47 -6.72
CA GLU A 32 -0.58 -8.47 -8.02
C GLU A 32 -1.58 -8.17 -9.16
N SER A 33 -2.72 -8.85 -9.18
CA SER A 33 -3.78 -8.65 -10.17
C SER A 33 -4.29 -7.22 -10.17
N ASN A 34 -4.58 -6.67 -8.99
CA ASN A 34 -5.01 -5.28 -8.86
C ASN A 34 -3.95 -4.29 -9.35
N LEU A 35 -2.67 -4.51 -9.05
CA LEU A 35 -1.59 -3.62 -9.49
C LEU A 35 -1.41 -3.66 -11.00
N ARG A 36 -1.48 -4.84 -11.62
CA ARG A 36 -1.42 -4.98 -13.08
C ARG A 36 -2.58 -4.23 -13.76
N TYR A 37 -3.78 -4.36 -13.23
CA TYR A 37 -4.95 -3.63 -13.72
C TYR A 37 -4.79 -2.11 -13.59
N PHE A 38 -4.51 -1.62 -12.38
CA PHE A 38 -4.50 -0.17 -12.13
C PHE A 38 -3.28 0.54 -12.72
N LEU A 39 -2.10 -0.06 -12.64
CA LEU A 39 -0.88 0.58 -13.12
C LEU A 39 -0.66 0.26 -14.61
N GLY A 40 -0.82 -0.99 -15.01
CA GLY A 40 -0.65 -1.42 -16.40
C GLY A 40 -1.78 -0.92 -17.29
N GLU A 41 -3.00 -1.39 -17.06
CA GLU A 41 -4.11 -1.13 -17.98
C GLU A 41 -4.66 0.30 -17.86
N LYS A 42 -4.82 0.81 -16.63
CA LYS A 42 -5.43 2.14 -16.42
C LYS A 42 -4.46 3.31 -16.53
N LEU A 43 -3.20 3.12 -16.16
CA LEU A 43 -2.18 4.19 -16.22
C LEU A 43 -1.19 4.02 -17.36
N GLY A 44 -1.20 2.89 -18.07
CA GLY A 44 -0.25 2.62 -19.16
C GLY A 44 1.18 2.42 -18.68
N CYS A 45 1.39 2.08 -17.41
CA CYS A 45 2.73 1.84 -16.87
C CYS A 45 3.23 0.45 -17.30
N ASN A 46 4.47 0.38 -17.77
CA ASN A 46 5.10 -0.92 -18.06
C ASN A 46 5.59 -1.56 -16.75
N LEU A 47 4.86 -2.55 -16.24
CA LEU A 47 5.24 -3.32 -15.05
C LEU A 47 6.11 -4.53 -15.44
N GLU A 48 7.41 -4.42 -15.24
CA GLU A 48 8.37 -5.49 -15.54
C GLU A 48 8.33 -6.61 -14.51
N SER A 49 8.31 -6.25 -13.23
CA SER A 49 8.32 -7.23 -12.14
C SER A 49 7.60 -6.76 -10.90
N ILE A 50 6.97 -7.70 -10.21
CA ILE A 50 6.41 -7.51 -8.87
C ILE A 50 7.00 -8.62 -8.00
N SER A 51 7.73 -8.26 -6.96
CA SER A 51 8.30 -9.21 -6.01
C SER A 51 7.80 -8.93 -4.60
N PHE A 52 7.38 -10.00 -3.92
CA PHE A 52 6.95 -9.95 -2.54
C PHE A 52 8.08 -10.39 -1.63
N MET A 53 8.59 -9.45 -0.82
CA MET A 53 9.74 -9.68 0.05
C MET A 53 9.44 -9.31 1.50
N LYS A 54 10.18 -9.91 2.42
CA LYS A 54 10.21 -9.46 3.81
C LYS A 54 11.08 -8.21 3.88
N LEU A 55 10.59 -7.16 4.54
CA LEU A 55 11.40 -5.97 4.78
C LEU A 55 12.28 -6.23 6.01
N GLU A 56 13.58 -6.45 5.78
CA GLU A 56 14.55 -6.54 6.88
C GLU A 56 14.62 -5.19 7.62
N HIS A 57 14.61 -5.22 8.96
CA HIS A 57 14.58 -4.06 9.85
C HIS A 57 13.32 -3.16 9.82
N SER A 58 12.25 -3.56 9.14
CA SER A 58 11.00 -2.78 9.15
C SER A 58 10.04 -3.27 10.23
N ASN A 59 9.47 -2.36 11.00
CA ASN A 59 8.36 -2.64 11.93
C ASN A 59 7.03 -2.89 11.21
N ALA A 60 6.98 -2.87 9.87
CA ALA A 60 5.76 -3.08 9.09
C ALA A 60 5.08 -4.41 9.44
N HIS A 61 5.84 -5.50 9.59
CA HIS A 61 5.28 -6.81 9.96
C HIS A 61 4.62 -6.80 11.34
N ARG A 62 5.21 -6.07 12.29
CA ARG A 62 4.69 -5.89 13.65
C ARG A 62 3.44 -5.02 13.63
N TYR A 63 3.40 -3.98 12.79
CA TYR A 63 2.23 -3.14 12.59
C TYR A 63 1.08 -3.93 11.95
N ALA A 64 1.33 -4.67 10.87
CA ALA A 64 0.33 -5.50 10.21
C ALA A 64 -0.22 -6.60 11.14
N TYR A 65 0.65 -7.20 11.97
CA TYR A 65 0.23 -8.14 13.01
C TYR A 65 -0.68 -7.47 14.07
N LEU A 66 -0.33 -6.27 14.53
CA LEU A 66 -1.16 -5.51 15.47
C LEU A 66 -2.52 -5.18 14.85
N MET A 67 -2.55 -4.74 13.58
CA MET A 67 -3.81 -4.47 12.88
C MET A 67 -4.73 -5.70 12.79
N ARG A 68 -4.20 -6.86 12.41
CA ARG A 68 -4.97 -8.11 12.37
C ARG A 68 -5.45 -8.53 13.76
N LYS A 69 -4.62 -8.32 14.78
CA LYS A 69 -4.96 -8.64 16.17
C LYS A 69 -6.05 -7.71 16.70
N ASP A 70 -6.01 -6.42 16.35
CA ASP A 70 -7.02 -5.43 16.74
C ASP A 70 -8.37 -5.69 16.08
N GLU A 71 -8.37 -6.06 14.79
CA GLU A 71 -9.56 -6.50 14.06
C GLU A 71 -10.19 -7.75 14.72
N LYS A 72 -9.37 -8.77 14.99
CA LYS A 72 -9.80 -9.99 15.69
C LYS A 72 -10.34 -9.71 17.10
N ASN A 73 -9.75 -8.74 17.79
CA ASN A 73 -10.13 -8.35 19.15
C ASN A 73 -11.25 -7.30 19.20
N LYS A 74 -11.78 -6.86 18.04
CA LYS A 74 -12.80 -5.79 17.93
C LYS A 74 -12.44 -4.52 18.71
N LEU A 75 -11.15 -4.22 18.84
CA LEU A 75 -10.70 -3.04 19.57
C LEU A 75 -11.07 -1.80 18.75
N LYS A 76 -12.00 -0.99 19.28
CA LYS A 76 -12.46 0.30 18.71
C LYS A 76 -11.36 1.39 18.69
N THR A 77 -10.09 1.04 18.90
CA THR A 77 -8.99 1.99 19.15
C THR A 77 -8.44 2.67 17.91
N TYR A 78 -8.95 2.36 16.72
CA TYR A 78 -8.70 3.22 15.56
C TYR A 78 -9.51 4.50 15.75
N ALA A 79 -8.84 5.56 16.17
CA ALA A 79 -9.34 6.90 15.96
C ALA A 79 -9.69 7.01 14.47
N LYS A 80 -10.93 7.36 14.17
CA LYS A 80 -11.38 7.58 12.80
C LYS A 80 -10.75 8.89 12.34
N ILE A 81 -9.50 8.80 11.87
CA ILE A 81 -8.76 9.94 11.34
C ILE A 81 -9.12 10.05 9.87
N GLU A 82 -9.87 11.07 9.52
CA GLU A 82 -10.19 11.40 8.14
C GLU A 82 -8.96 11.95 7.42
N LEU A 83 -8.87 11.77 6.09
CA LEU A 83 -7.73 12.25 5.30
C LEU A 83 -7.50 13.77 5.50
N GLN A 84 -8.59 14.52 5.63
CA GLN A 84 -8.56 15.96 5.89
C GLN A 84 -7.83 16.31 7.20
N GLU A 85 -7.99 15.51 8.26
CA GLU A 85 -7.30 15.74 9.55
C GLU A 85 -5.78 15.52 9.43
N ILE A 86 -5.37 14.58 8.57
CA ILE A 86 -3.95 14.34 8.27
C ILE A 86 -3.39 15.51 7.45
N GLU A 87 -4.13 15.97 6.44
CA GLU A 87 -3.75 17.11 5.60
C GLU A 87 -3.59 18.39 6.44
N GLU A 88 -4.53 18.69 7.34
CA GLU A 88 -4.46 19.84 8.24
C GLU A 88 -3.27 19.78 9.20
N PHE A 89 -2.95 18.60 9.72
CA PHE A 89 -1.78 18.41 10.59
C PHE A 89 -0.46 18.67 9.85
N ILE A 90 -0.34 18.15 8.62
CA ILE A 90 0.88 18.31 7.80
C ILE A 90 1.02 19.76 7.31
N SER A 91 -0.09 20.43 7.03
CA SER A 91 -0.14 21.81 6.54
C SER A 91 0.21 22.85 7.60
N LYS A 92 0.27 22.48 8.89
CA LYS A 92 0.70 23.36 10.01
C LYS A 92 2.22 23.51 10.13
N LYS A 93 2.98 23.31 9.05
CA LYS A 93 4.42 23.53 8.98
C LYS A 93 4.78 24.65 8.00
#